data_AF-A0A4P5W9D8-F1
#
_entry.id   AF-A0A4P5W9D8-F1
#
_cell.length_a   1.000
_cell.length_b   1.000
_cell.length_c   1.000
_cell.angle_alpha   90.00
_cell.angle_beta   90.00
_cell.angle_gamma   90.00
#
_symmetry.space_group_name_H-M   'P 1'
#
loop_
_entity.id
_entity.type
_entity.pdbx_description
1 polymer ?
#
loop_
_entity_poly.entity_id
_entity_poly.type
_entity_poly.pdbx_seq_one_letter_code
_entity_poly.pdbx_strand_id
1 'polypeptide(L)'
;MFLTYRDLTTKTLNRFYPWDSELLGQLPETWDWWELSRNAVIKWDAELIERYKTKWHWQALSSNEIIPWNATLIERYKDRWDWVWLSSNKALPWTIGLIERYKDRWDWDKLSSNKNLQSDVELIERYKHYWNWERLSCNEGLPWSVSLLELYQSEFLRASEGSVLFWTTNIFPFFQPISRETVLEICKKISSNQRNKT
;
A
#
# COMPACT_ATOMS: atom_id res chain seq x y z
N MET A 1 17.39 29.74 15.96
CA MET A 1 17.61 30.27 14.60
C MET A 1 16.24 30.68 14.07
N PHE A 2 15.99 31.97 13.84
CA PHE A 2 14.69 32.45 13.36
C PHE A 2 14.60 32.27 11.84
N LEU A 3 13.48 31.75 11.36
CA LEU A 3 13.18 31.68 9.92
C LEU A 3 13.07 33.10 9.38
N THR A 4 13.67 33.38 8.23
CA THR A 4 13.51 34.67 7.56
C THR A 4 12.11 34.79 6.96
N TYR A 5 11.65 36.02 6.69
CA TYR A 5 10.38 36.23 5.97
C TYR A 5 10.35 35.51 4.62
N ARG A 6 11.50 35.44 3.95
CA ARG A 6 11.70 34.67 2.71
C ARG A 6 11.47 33.17 2.91
N ASP A 7 11.95 32.60 4.00
CA ASP A 7 11.75 31.17 4.29
C ASP A 7 10.27 30.86 4.54
N LEU A 8 9.56 31.76 5.23
CA LEU A 8 8.13 31.63 5.49
C LEU A 8 7.30 31.71 4.20
N THR A 9 7.60 32.67 3.32
CA THR A 9 6.87 32.81 2.05
C THR A 9 7.17 31.66 1.10
N THR A 10 8.43 31.23 0.96
CA THR A 10 8.79 30.07 0.13
C THR A 10 8.12 28.79 0.63
N LYS A 11 8.14 28.51 1.93
CA LYS A 11 7.46 27.32 2.49
C LYS A 11 5.95 27.38 2.30
N THR A 12 5.34 28.54 2.48
CA THR A 12 3.89 28.71 2.31
C THR A 12 3.49 28.51 0.85
N LEU A 13 4.21 29.13 -0.08
CA LEU A 13 3.94 29.00 -1.51
C LEU A 13 4.23 27.58 -2.02
N ASN A 14 5.31 26.92 -1.58
CA ASN A 14 5.62 25.53 -1.94
C ASN A 14 4.57 24.53 -1.49
N ARG A 15 3.77 24.86 -0.48
CA ARG A 15 2.73 23.97 0.06
C ARG A 15 1.37 24.17 -0.59
N PHE A 16 1.01 25.40 -0.94
CA PHE A 16 -0.37 25.74 -1.30
C PHE A 16 -0.54 26.35 -2.69
N TYR A 17 0.55 26.76 -3.35
CA TYR A 17 0.47 27.35 -4.67
C TYR A 17 0.44 26.26 -5.77
N PRO A 18 -0.44 26.39 -6.78
CA PRO A 18 -0.50 25.49 -7.93
C PRO A 18 0.64 25.82 -8.92
N TRP A 19 1.87 25.43 -8.59
CA TRP A 19 3.01 25.68 -9.47
C TRP A 19 2.85 24.95 -10.80
N ASP A 20 3.03 25.68 -11.91
CA ASP A 20 3.19 25.11 -13.24
C ASP A 20 4.69 24.94 -13.59
N SER A 21 4.94 24.25 -14.71
CA SER A 21 6.30 23.94 -15.14
C SER A 21 7.14 25.18 -15.51
N GLU A 22 6.51 26.29 -15.89
CA GLU A 22 7.19 27.52 -16.29
C GLU A 22 7.67 28.29 -15.07
N LEU A 23 6.80 28.46 -14.06
CA LEU A 23 7.12 29.15 -12.81
C LEU A 23 8.21 28.44 -12.02
N LEU A 24 8.20 27.11 -11.98
CA LEU A 24 9.27 26.31 -11.35
C LEU A 24 10.63 26.56 -12.01
N GLY A 25 10.63 26.85 -13.32
CA GLY A 25 11.83 27.08 -14.11
C GLY A 25 12.45 28.46 -13.93
N GLN A 26 11.72 29.43 -13.39
CA GLN A 26 12.24 30.81 -13.26
C GLN A 26 13.31 30.93 -12.17
N LEU A 27 13.18 30.19 -11.06
CA LEU A 27 14.07 30.29 -9.90
C LEU A 27 14.35 28.91 -9.25
N PRO A 28 14.93 27.94 -9.98
CA PRO A 28 15.05 26.55 -9.53
C PRO A 28 15.89 26.36 -8.27
N GLU A 29 16.83 27.27 -7.99
CA GLU A 29 17.67 27.23 -6.78
C GLU A 29 16.98 27.83 -5.54
N THR A 30 15.78 28.40 -5.69
CA THR A 30 15.03 28.98 -4.58
C THR A 30 14.02 28.03 -3.96
N TRP A 31 13.70 26.95 -4.66
CA TRP A 31 12.62 26.05 -4.27
C TRP A 31 13.10 24.94 -3.34
N ASP A 32 12.25 24.62 -2.36
CA ASP A 32 12.40 23.42 -1.56
C ASP A 32 11.78 22.26 -2.35
N TRP A 33 12.63 21.54 -3.09
CA TRP A 33 12.22 20.42 -3.92
C TRP A 33 11.66 19.25 -3.12
N TRP A 34 11.94 19.16 -1.82
CA TRP A 34 11.31 18.16 -0.95
C TRP A 34 9.84 18.51 -0.71
N GLU A 35 9.53 19.77 -0.33
CA GLU A 35 8.14 20.23 -0.16
C GLU A 35 7.35 20.14 -1.48
N LEU A 36 7.96 20.61 -2.58
CA LEU A 36 7.30 20.56 -3.89
C LEU A 36 6.99 19.12 -4.32
N SER A 37 7.87 18.14 -4.04
CA SER A 37 7.62 16.73 -4.39
C SER A 37 6.39 16.13 -3.68
N ARG A 38 5.93 16.73 -2.59
CA ARG A 38 4.77 16.30 -1.79
C ARG A 38 3.55 17.20 -1.98
N ASN A 39 3.68 18.22 -2.82
CA ASN A 39 2.65 19.23 -3.00
C ASN A 39 1.40 18.58 -3.64
N ALA A 40 0.26 18.84 -3.00
CA ALA A 40 -1.04 18.26 -3.38
C ALA A 40 -1.84 19.12 -4.38
N VAL A 41 -1.32 20.29 -4.74
CA VAL A 41 -1.96 21.32 -5.58
C VAL A 41 -1.27 21.43 -6.95
N ILE A 42 0.00 21.06 -7.05
CA ILE A 42 0.71 20.97 -8.33
C ILE A 42 -0.07 20.03 -9.26
N LYS A 43 -0.28 20.49 -10.49
CA LYS A 43 -0.83 19.65 -11.55
C LYS A 43 0.27 18.72 -12.07
N TRP A 44 0.36 17.54 -11.46
CA TRP A 44 1.35 16.54 -11.81
C TRP A 44 1.06 15.90 -13.17
N ASP A 45 2.10 15.78 -13.99
CA ASP A 45 2.11 14.96 -15.20
C ASP A 45 3.53 14.41 -15.45
N ALA A 46 3.65 13.52 -16.44
CA ALA A 46 4.92 12.88 -16.76
C ALA A 46 5.97 13.86 -17.33
N GLU A 47 5.55 14.95 -17.96
CA GLU A 47 6.44 15.96 -18.54
C GLU A 47 7.11 16.80 -17.45
N LEU A 48 6.34 17.22 -16.44
CA LEU A 48 6.83 17.92 -15.27
C LEU A 48 7.84 17.07 -14.48
N ILE A 49 7.53 15.78 -14.29
CA ILE A 49 8.44 14.85 -13.62
C ILE A 49 9.75 14.72 -14.41
N GLU A 50 9.68 14.56 -15.74
CA GLU A 50 10.86 14.44 -16.60
C GLU A 50 11.72 15.71 -16.59
N ARG A 51 11.08 16.88 -16.74
CA ARG A 51 11.76 18.18 -16.82
C ARG A 51 12.65 18.46 -15.62
N TYR A 52 12.22 18.06 -14.43
CA TYR A 52 12.94 18.32 -13.17
C TYR A 52 13.39 17.03 -12.46
N LYS A 53 13.57 15.92 -13.20
CA LYS A 53 13.90 14.59 -12.65
C LYS A 53 15.15 14.53 -11.76
N THR A 54 16.09 15.46 -11.94
CA THR A 54 17.32 15.55 -11.13
C THR A 54 17.15 16.38 -9.87
N LYS A 55 16.07 17.17 -9.78
CA LYS A 55 15.77 18.04 -8.65
C LYS A 55 14.74 17.42 -7.71
N TRP A 56 13.82 16.63 -8.23
CA TRP A 56 12.78 15.98 -7.42
C TRP A 56 13.35 15.08 -6.32
N HIS A 57 12.69 15.11 -5.17
CA HIS A 57 12.97 14.20 -4.08
C HIS A 57 12.16 12.90 -4.27
N TRP A 58 12.80 11.90 -4.87
CA TRP A 58 12.11 10.69 -5.35
C TRP A 58 11.38 9.89 -4.26
N GLN A 59 11.91 9.85 -3.04
CA GLN A 59 11.22 9.24 -1.91
C GLN A 59 9.89 9.96 -1.59
N ALA A 60 9.88 11.30 -1.70
CA ALA A 60 8.71 12.11 -1.45
C ALA A 60 7.68 11.94 -2.56
N LEU A 61 8.12 11.96 -3.83
CA LEU A 61 7.26 11.63 -4.97
C LEU A 61 6.66 10.22 -4.84
N SER A 62 7.42 9.22 -4.41
CA SER A 62 6.96 7.84 -4.26
C SER A 62 5.78 7.70 -3.27
N SER A 63 5.71 8.59 -2.28
CA SER A 63 4.60 8.67 -1.32
C SER A 63 3.45 9.58 -1.77
N ASN A 64 3.57 10.27 -2.90
CA ASN A 64 2.60 11.26 -3.34
C ASN A 64 1.41 10.58 -4.04
N GLU A 65 0.25 10.62 -3.39
CA GLU A 65 -1.00 10.02 -3.89
C GLU A 65 -1.70 10.87 -4.96
N ILE A 66 -1.22 12.09 -5.25
CA ILE A 66 -1.80 13.02 -6.23
C ILE A 66 -1.19 12.83 -7.63
N ILE A 67 -0.01 12.23 -7.73
CA ILE A 67 0.62 11.91 -9.02
C ILE A 67 -0.32 10.99 -9.83
N PRO A 68 -0.50 11.24 -11.15
CA PRO A 68 -1.31 10.37 -12.01
C PRO A 68 -0.56 9.08 -12.33
N TRP A 69 -0.48 8.19 -11.35
CA TRP A 69 0.26 6.93 -11.45
C TRP A 69 -0.28 6.04 -12.56
N ASN A 70 0.63 5.51 -13.35
CA ASN A 70 0.35 4.51 -14.39
C ASN A 70 1.58 3.61 -14.58
N ALA A 71 1.40 2.45 -15.19
CA ALA A 71 2.49 1.48 -15.39
C ALA A 71 3.68 2.07 -16.18
N THR A 72 3.42 2.95 -17.15
CA THR A 72 4.46 3.60 -17.96
C THR A 72 5.33 4.54 -17.13
N LEU A 73 4.73 5.32 -16.22
CA LEU A 73 5.43 6.22 -15.31
C LEU A 73 6.29 5.45 -14.30
N ILE A 74 5.74 4.36 -13.76
CA ILE A 74 6.47 3.48 -12.83
C ILE A 74 7.68 2.88 -13.53
N GLU A 75 7.48 2.32 -14.73
CA GLU A 75 8.56 1.70 -15.52
C GLU A 75 9.67 2.67 -15.90
N ARG A 76 9.30 3.88 -16.36
CA ARG A 76 10.26 4.89 -16.81
C ARG A 76 11.28 5.26 -15.73
N TYR A 77 10.87 5.27 -14.46
CA TYR A 77 11.71 5.69 -13.34
C TYR A 77 11.87 4.62 -12.26
N LYS A 78 11.73 3.34 -12.62
CA LYS A 78 11.79 2.20 -11.70
C LYS A 78 13.02 2.17 -10.78
N ASP A 79 14.14 2.70 -11.24
CA ASP A 79 15.41 2.73 -10.48
C ASP A 79 15.57 3.99 -9.62
N ARG A 80 14.64 4.95 -9.74
CA ARG A 80 14.62 6.17 -8.93
C ARG A 80 13.56 6.13 -7.85
N TRP A 81 12.46 5.41 -8.08
CA TRP A 81 11.41 5.27 -7.09
C TRP A 81 11.91 4.60 -5.81
N ASP A 82 11.41 5.09 -4.69
CA ASP A 82 11.56 4.41 -3.41
C ASP A 82 10.45 3.38 -3.27
N TRP A 83 10.83 2.12 -3.41
CA TRP A 83 9.89 1.00 -3.44
C TRP A 83 9.23 0.74 -2.09
N VAL A 84 9.84 1.14 -0.96
CA VAL A 84 9.21 1.03 0.36
C VAL A 84 8.01 1.98 0.42
N TRP A 85 8.18 3.23 -0.04
CA TRP A 85 7.07 4.19 -0.07
C TRP A 85 6.03 3.85 -1.13
N LEU A 86 6.45 3.40 -2.32
CA LEU A 86 5.51 2.90 -3.33
C LEU A 86 4.66 1.73 -2.78
N SER A 87 5.25 0.80 -2.02
CA SER A 87 4.52 -0.33 -1.44
C SER A 87 3.38 0.11 -0.52
N SER A 88 3.53 1.24 0.16
CA SER A 88 2.48 1.83 1.00
C SER A 88 1.54 2.80 0.28
N ASN A 89 1.80 3.12 -1.00
CA ASN A 89 1.06 4.12 -1.74
C ASN A 89 -0.29 3.57 -2.21
N LYS A 90 -1.37 4.24 -1.82
CA LYS A 90 -2.74 3.82 -2.09
C LYS A 90 -3.24 4.19 -3.47
N ALA A 91 -2.57 5.14 -4.13
CA ALA A 91 -2.95 5.67 -5.44
C ALA A 91 -2.30 4.94 -6.62
N LEU A 92 -1.44 3.94 -6.35
CA LEU A 92 -0.87 3.13 -7.42
C LEU A 92 -1.96 2.30 -8.13
N PRO A 93 -1.81 2.07 -9.44
CA PRO A 93 -2.70 1.22 -10.22
C PRO A 93 -2.38 -0.26 -9.94
N TRP A 94 -2.70 -0.71 -8.74
CA TRP A 94 -2.43 -2.08 -8.30
C TRP A 94 -3.09 -3.08 -9.24
N THR A 95 -2.25 -3.95 -9.81
CA THR A 95 -2.66 -5.06 -10.66
C THR A 95 -1.70 -6.22 -10.39
N ILE A 96 -2.15 -7.46 -10.59
CA ILE A 96 -1.28 -8.64 -10.49
C ILE A 96 -0.04 -8.48 -11.39
N GLY A 97 -0.20 -7.93 -12.60
CA GLY A 97 0.91 -7.69 -13.52
C GLY A 97 1.93 -6.68 -13.01
N LEU A 98 1.49 -5.62 -12.30
CA LEU A 98 2.38 -4.66 -11.65
C LEU A 98 3.15 -5.30 -10.50
N ILE A 99 2.48 -6.13 -9.69
CA ILE A 99 3.12 -6.86 -8.59
C ILE A 99 4.16 -7.84 -9.12
N GLU A 100 3.80 -8.72 -10.06
CA GLU A 100 4.70 -9.74 -10.61
C GLU A 100 5.95 -9.11 -11.22
N ARG A 101 5.79 -8.04 -12.01
CA ARG A 101 6.92 -7.41 -12.70
C ARG A 101 8.00 -6.90 -11.73
N TYR A 102 7.60 -6.52 -10.51
CA TYR A 102 8.49 -5.89 -9.54
C TYR A 102 8.50 -6.59 -8.19
N LYS A 103 8.16 -7.88 -8.15
CA LYS A 103 8.03 -8.68 -6.92
C LYS A 103 9.23 -8.60 -5.99
N ASP A 104 10.44 -8.52 -6.54
CA ASP A 104 11.68 -8.47 -5.76
C ASP A 104 12.06 -7.06 -5.29
N ARG A 105 11.33 -6.03 -5.75
CA ARG A 105 11.52 -4.64 -5.33
C ARG A 105 10.52 -4.19 -4.28
N TRP A 106 9.33 -4.79 -4.28
CA TRP A 106 8.30 -4.44 -3.31
C TRP A 106 8.73 -4.77 -1.87
N ASP A 107 8.38 -3.86 -0.96
CA ASP A 107 8.39 -4.14 0.47
C ASP A 107 7.09 -4.87 0.81
N TRP A 108 7.18 -6.21 0.84
CA TRP A 108 6.04 -7.09 1.14
C TRP A 108 5.43 -6.87 2.51
N ASP A 109 6.25 -6.40 3.44
CA ASP A 109 5.87 -6.03 4.78
C ASP A 109 4.91 -4.84 4.74
N LYS A 110 5.16 -3.85 3.87
CA LYS A 110 4.25 -2.71 3.62
C LYS A 110 3.06 -3.10 2.76
N LEU A 111 3.25 -3.94 1.73
CA LEU A 111 2.15 -4.44 0.90
C LEU A 111 1.14 -5.22 1.74
N SER A 112 1.59 -6.03 2.71
CA SER A 112 0.71 -6.77 3.65
C SER A 112 -0.24 -5.85 4.43
N SER A 113 0.15 -4.60 4.67
CA SER A 113 -0.68 -3.59 5.34
C SER A 113 -1.45 -2.67 4.39
N ASN A 114 -1.29 -2.83 3.07
CA ASN A 114 -1.92 -1.97 2.08
C ASN A 114 -3.36 -2.44 1.82
N LYS A 115 -4.35 -1.75 2.40
CA LYS A 115 -5.78 -2.10 2.29
C LYS A 115 -6.31 -2.15 0.84
N ASN A 116 -5.71 -1.40 -0.09
CA ASN A 116 -6.17 -1.31 -1.47
C ASN A 116 -5.71 -2.49 -2.35
N LEU A 117 -4.71 -3.24 -1.90
CA LEU A 117 -4.13 -4.36 -2.66
C LEU A 117 -4.78 -5.70 -2.32
N GLN A 118 -5.28 -5.84 -1.09
CA GLN A 118 -5.53 -7.17 -0.51
C GLN A 118 -6.84 -7.82 -0.92
N SER A 119 -7.75 -7.15 -1.62
CA SER A 119 -9.05 -7.71 -2.03
C SER A 119 -8.97 -8.87 -3.06
N ASP A 120 -7.77 -9.26 -3.48
CA ASP A 120 -7.51 -10.27 -4.51
C ASP A 120 -6.90 -11.55 -3.91
N VAL A 121 -7.73 -12.61 -3.80
CA VAL A 121 -7.30 -13.92 -3.29
C VAL A 121 -6.24 -14.58 -4.19
N GLU A 122 -6.30 -14.38 -5.52
CA GLU A 122 -5.33 -14.95 -6.46
C GLU A 122 -3.92 -14.41 -6.18
N LEU A 123 -3.83 -13.11 -5.87
CA LEU A 123 -2.57 -12.47 -5.48
C LEU A 123 -2.04 -13.04 -4.15
N ILE A 124 -2.92 -13.24 -3.17
CA ILE A 124 -2.55 -13.84 -1.87
C ILE A 124 -1.98 -15.24 -2.09
N GLU A 125 -2.65 -16.06 -2.89
CA GLU A 125 -2.21 -17.43 -3.18
C GLU A 125 -0.88 -17.47 -3.92
N ARG A 126 -0.72 -16.65 -4.95
CA ARG A 126 0.49 -16.62 -5.79
C ARG A 126 1.74 -16.27 -4.99
N TYR A 127 1.62 -15.36 -4.02
CA TYR A 127 2.75 -14.85 -3.23
C TYR A 127 2.66 -15.18 -1.74
N LYS A 128 2.00 -16.27 -1.38
CA LYS A 128 1.81 -16.73 0.02
C LYS A 128 3.06 -16.75 0.89
N HIS A 129 4.24 -16.93 0.29
CA HIS A 129 5.53 -16.97 1.00
C HIS A 129 6.19 -15.61 1.19
N TYR A 130 5.73 -14.59 0.46
CA TYR A 130 6.24 -13.24 0.59
C TYR A 130 5.44 -12.42 1.61
N TRP A 131 4.15 -12.72 1.76
CA TRP A 131 3.29 -11.98 2.67
C TRP A 131 3.74 -12.09 4.12
N ASN A 132 3.79 -10.94 4.80
CA ASN A 132 3.79 -10.90 6.25
C ASN A 132 2.37 -11.22 6.74
N TRP A 133 2.18 -12.46 7.21
CA TRP A 133 0.89 -12.97 7.67
C TRP A 133 0.36 -12.26 8.92
N GLU A 134 1.22 -11.78 9.81
CA GLU A 134 0.81 -11.00 10.98
C GLU A 134 0.09 -9.72 10.54
N ARG A 135 0.74 -8.93 9.67
CA ARG A 135 0.16 -7.69 9.13
C ARG A 135 -1.05 -7.94 8.25
N LEU A 136 -0.99 -8.99 7.42
CA LEU A 136 -2.07 -9.36 6.52
C LEU A 136 -3.34 -9.72 7.30
N SER A 137 -3.17 -10.44 8.41
CA SER A 137 -4.27 -10.90 9.26
C SER A 137 -4.93 -9.78 10.07
N CYS A 138 -4.25 -8.65 10.29
CA CYS A 138 -4.83 -7.43 10.86
C CYS A 138 -5.34 -6.44 9.79
N ASN A 139 -5.25 -6.79 8.51
CA ASN A 139 -5.59 -5.88 7.42
C ASN A 139 -7.09 -5.95 7.11
N GLU A 140 -7.81 -4.85 7.34
CA GLU A 140 -9.24 -4.72 7.02
C GLU A 140 -9.57 -4.92 5.52
N GLY A 141 -8.59 -4.74 4.62
CA GLY A 141 -8.75 -4.99 3.19
C GLY A 141 -8.64 -6.46 2.79
N LEU A 142 -8.35 -7.36 3.73
CA LEU A 142 -8.25 -8.80 3.46
C LEU A 142 -9.64 -9.39 3.16
N PRO A 143 -9.82 -10.13 2.05
CA PRO A 143 -11.08 -10.74 1.65
C PRO A 143 -11.28 -12.03 2.44
N TRP A 144 -11.53 -11.89 3.73
CA TRP A 144 -11.81 -13.02 4.59
C TRP A 144 -12.96 -13.85 4.00
N SER A 145 -12.70 -15.13 3.85
CA SER A 145 -13.65 -16.13 3.36
C SER A 145 -13.37 -17.47 4.03
N VAL A 146 -14.36 -18.36 4.05
CA VAL A 146 -14.17 -19.72 4.56
C VAL A 146 -13.04 -20.42 3.81
N SER A 147 -12.98 -20.27 2.48
CA SER A 147 -11.92 -20.84 1.65
C SER A 147 -10.52 -20.32 2.02
N LEU A 148 -10.37 -19.00 2.21
CA LEU A 148 -9.09 -18.41 2.62
C LEU A 148 -8.66 -18.94 4.01
N LEU A 149 -9.61 -19.05 4.94
CA LEU A 149 -9.35 -19.59 6.28
C LEU A 149 -8.95 -21.07 6.24
N GLU A 150 -9.61 -21.89 5.44
CA GLU A 150 -9.30 -23.31 5.28
C GLU A 150 -7.91 -23.52 4.68
N LEU A 151 -7.53 -22.69 3.71
CA LEU A 151 -6.21 -22.78 3.05
C LEU A 151 -5.07 -22.32 3.96
N TYR A 152 -5.27 -21.25 4.75
CA TYR A 152 -4.20 -20.58 5.50
C TYR A 152 -4.37 -20.61 7.01
N GLN A 153 -5.15 -21.56 7.54
CA GLN A 153 -5.42 -21.70 8.98
C GLN A 153 -4.14 -21.66 9.83
N SER A 154 -3.10 -22.38 9.42
CA SER A 154 -1.84 -22.46 10.16
C SER A 154 -1.09 -21.13 10.21
N GLU A 155 -1.10 -20.38 9.11
CA GLU A 155 -0.44 -19.07 9.05
C GLU A 155 -1.17 -18.04 9.91
N PHE A 156 -2.51 -18.02 9.83
CA PHE A 156 -3.31 -17.14 10.68
C PHE A 156 -3.23 -17.53 12.17
N LEU A 157 -3.15 -18.83 12.49
CA LEU A 157 -2.96 -19.28 13.87
C LEU A 157 -1.59 -18.85 14.42
N ARG A 158 -0.54 -18.94 13.60
CA ARG A 158 0.81 -18.48 13.95
C ARG A 158 0.84 -16.96 14.13
N ALA A 159 0.27 -16.22 13.18
CA ALA A 159 0.18 -14.77 13.18
C ALA A 159 -0.59 -14.20 14.37
N SER A 160 -1.65 -14.89 14.79
CA SER A 160 -2.48 -14.49 15.93
C SER A 160 -1.91 -14.90 17.29
N GLU A 161 -0.85 -15.70 17.32
CA GLU A 161 -0.35 -16.38 18.53
C GLU A 161 -1.44 -17.15 19.30
N GLY A 162 -2.51 -17.57 18.61
CA GLY A 162 -3.68 -18.21 19.23
C GLY A 162 -4.59 -17.26 20.03
N SER A 163 -4.43 -15.94 19.90
CA SER A 163 -5.25 -14.94 20.61
C SER A 163 -6.71 -14.99 20.16
N VAL A 164 -7.62 -15.31 21.08
CA VAL A 164 -9.08 -15.26 20.81
C VAL A 164 -9.52 -13.84 20.43
N LEU A 165 -8.96 -12.82 21.10
CA LEU A 165 -9.29 -11.42 20.83
C LEU A 165 -8.99 -11.06 19.38
N PHE A 166 -7.83 -11.49 18.87
CA PHE A 166 -7.43 -11.30 17.48
C PHE A 166 -8.52 -11.80 16.50
N TRP A 167 -8.99 -13.03 16.69
CA TRP A 167 -9.99 -13.62 15.80
C TRP A 167 -11.35 -12.93 15.92
N THR A 168 -11.74 -12.55 17.14
CA THR A 168 -12.99 -11.82 17.40
C THR A 168 -12.96 -10.37 16.92
N THR A 169 -11.79 -9.78 16.72
CA THR A 169 -11.68 -8.41 16.18
C THR A 169 -11.60 -8.43 14.66
N ASN A 170 -10.78 -9.34 14.09
CA ASN A 170 -10.47 -9.32 12.67
C ASN A 170 -11.45 -10.14 11.80
N ILE A 171 -11.99 -11.27 12.30
CA ILE A 171 -12.92 -12.10 11.49
C ILE A 171 -14.38 -11.87 11.86
N PHE A 172 -14.68 -11.45 13.08
CA PHE A 172 -16.07 -11.24 13.52
C PHE A 172 -16.91 -10.36 12.57
N PRO A 173 -16.38 -9.26 11.98
CA PRO A 173 -17.13 -8.48 10.99
C PRO A 173 -17.52 -9.25 9.73
N PHE A 174 -16.71 -10.22 9.30
CA PHE A 174 -16.97 -11.07 8.13
C PHE A 174 -17.94 -12.20 8.44
N PHE A 175 -18.11 -12.50 9.73
CA PHE A 175 -18.99 -13.52 10.23
C PHE A 175 -20.39 -12.97 10.60
N GLN A 176 -20.75 -11.77 10.13
CA GLN A 176 -22.10 -11.22 10.31
C GLN A 176 -22.72 -10.74 9.00
N PRO A 177 -23.91 -11.26 8.61
CA PRO A 177 -24.67 -12.34 9.23
C PRO A 177 -24.27 -13.69 8.59
N ILE A 178 -23.49 -14.54 9.26
CA ILE A 178 -23.39 -15.94 8.81
C ILE A 178 -24.75 -16.60 9.01
N SER A 179 -25.25 -17.31 7.99
CA SER A 179 -26.44 -18.14 8.15
C SER A 179 -26.17 -19.35 9.05
N ARG A 180 -27.19 -19.87 9.71
CA ARG A 180 -27.07 -21.04 10.60
C ARG A 180 -26.38 -22.23 9.91
N GLU A 181 -26.62 -22.40 8.62
CA GLU A 181 -26.11 -23.48 7.78
C GLU A 181 -24.57 -23.43 7.68
N THR A 182 -24.00 -22.24 7.44
CA THR A 182 -22.56 -22.06 7.32
C THR A 182 -21.85 -22.27 8.66
N VAL A 183 -22.45 -21.85 9.79
CA VAL A 183 -21.93 -22.16 11.14
C VAL A 183 -21.90 -23.67 11.37
N LEU A 184 -22.97 -24.39 10.97
CA LEU A 184 -23.04 -25.84 11.11
C LEU A 184 -22.00 -26.56 10.24
N GLU A 185 -21.73 -26.07 9.03
CA GLU A 185 -20.70 -26.64 8.15
C GLU A 185 -19.29 -26.48 8.75
N ILE A 186 -18.97 -25.28 9.25
CA ILE A 186 -17.70 -25.00 9.95
C ILE A 186 -17.54 -25.95 11.16
N CYS A 187 -18.57 -26.07 12.00
CA CYS A 187 -18.55 -26.96 13.16
C CYS A 187 -18.34 -28.44 12.78
N LYS A 188 -18.96 -28.91 11.70
CA LYS A 188 -18.79 -30.28 11.18
C LYS A 188 -17.35 -30.52 10.72
N LYS A 189 -16.76 -29.59 9.98
CA LYS A 189 -15.37 -29.68 9.48
C LYS A 189 -14.34 -29.67 10.62
N ILE A 190 -14.54 -28.83 11.64
CA ILE A 190 -13.71 -28.82 12.86
C ILE A 190 -13.76 -30.19 13.56
N SER A 191 -14.96 -30.76 13.68
CA SER A 191 -15.18 -32.05 14.35
C SER A 191 -14.58 -33.24 13.60
N SER A 192 -14.54 -33.21 12.25
CA SER A 192 -13.92 -34.27 11.45
C SER A 192 -12.40 -34.20 11.46
N ASN A 193 -11.81 -32.99 11.46
CA ASN A 193 -10.35 -32.82 11.50
C ASN A 193 -9.73 -33.25 12.83
N GLN A 194 -10.47 -33.25 13.93
CA GLN A 194 -9.99 -33.79 15.20
C GLN A 194 -9.98 -35.33 15.25
N ARG A 195 -10.82 -36.00 14.46
CA ARG A 195 -10.88 -37.47 14.42
C ARG A 195 -9.78 -38.10 13.56
N ASN A 196 -9.21 -37.36 12.61
CA ASN A 196 -8.14 -37.83 11.73
C ASN A 196 -6.72 -37.65 12.33
N LYS A 197 -6.62 -37.13 13.57
CA LYS A 197 -5.35 -36.91 14.30
C LYS A 197 -5.19 -37.80 15.55
N THR A 198 -6.09 -38.76 15.75
CA THR A 198 -6.03 -39.86 16.72
C THR A 198 -5.88 -41.17 15.98
#